data_AF-A0A9X9G0J2-F1
#
_entry.id   AF-A0A9X9G0J2-F1
#
_cell.length_a   1.000
_cell.length_b   1.000
_cell.length_c   1.000
_cell.angle_alpha   90.00
_cell.angle_beta   90.00
_cell.angle_gamma   90.00
#
_symmetry.space_group_name_H-M   'P 1'
#
loop_
_entity.id
_entity.type
_entity.pdbx_description
1 polymer ?
#
loop_
_entity_poly.entity_id
_entity_poly.type
_entity_poly.pdbx_seq_one_letter_code
_entity_poly.pdbx_strand_id
1 'polypeptide(L)'
;MKQGIYHDISNEDYHAGDGVSKSQLDMVAKNPVLLQWIKVAPVDTEKLKALDMGTALHCKLLEPDEFSKRFIIAPEFNRRTTAGKEAEAAFLKDCEHTGKTVMDAEQGRKLQLMRDSVMAHPAARWMLEADGHCESSFYWTDPETGELCRCRPDRYLSDHPYIIDVKKVADMDRFPRHIDEFRYHVQDAMYRDGFQQVTGETPGFFFLAVSETIDCGRYPVRVYELDAADVDEGHRLYRRDLNTYHQCRITDEWGGVEKIQRPAWARKQDQYA
;
A
#
# COMPACT_ATOMS: atom_id res chain seq x y z
N MET A 1 19.30 -1.44 10.58
CA MET A 1 18.43 -2.08 11.59
C MET A 1 18.84 -3.54 11.80
N LYS A 2 18.55 -4.14 12.97
CA LYS A 2 18.73 -5.59 13.19
C LYS A 2 17.44 -6.34 12.85
N GLN A 3 17.54 -7.65 12.62
CA GLN A 3 16.36 -8.50 12.43
C GLN A 3 15.42 -8.44 13.64
N GLY A 4 14.12 -8.35 13.39
CA GLY A 4 13.08 -8.28 14.40
C GLY A 4 11.86 -7.45 13.99
N ILE A 5 10.91 -7.34 14.93
CA ILE A 5 9.70 -6.52 14.80
C ILE A 5 9.89 -5.21 15.58
N TYR A 6 9.50 -4.10 14.97
CA TYR A 6 9.58 -2.77 15.55
C TYR A 6 8.22 -2.08 15.46
N HIS A 7 7.69 -1.63 16.61
CA HIS A 7 6.36 -1.04 16.70
C HIS A 7 6.34 0.48 16.54
N ASP A 8 7.45 1.16 16.86
CA ASP A 8 7.48 2.62 17.02
C ASP A 8 8.32 3.34 15.96
N ILE A 9 8.46 2.75 14.76
CA ILE A 9 9.15 3.41 13.64
C ILE A 9 8.16 4.31 12.91
N SER A 10 8.47 5.60 12.79
CA SER A 10 7.61 6.53 12.03
C SER A 10 7.49 6.11 10.56
N ASN A 11 6.42 6.55 9.87
CA ASN A 11 6.28 6.26 8.44
C ASN A 11 7.43 6.84 7.60
N GLU A 12 7.89 8.04 7.96
CA GLU A 12 9.03 8.69 7.32
C GLU A 12 10.32 7.90 7.53
N ASP A 13 10.65 7.54 8.78
CA ASP A 13 11.86 6.77 9.10
C ASP A 13 11.84 5.37 8.48
N TYR A 14 10.67 4.75 8.40
CA TYR A 14 10.52 3.49 7.68
C TYR A 14 10.89 3.70 6.23
N HIS A 15 10.24 4.61 5.50
CA HIS A 15 10.53 4.80 4.07
C HIS A 15 11.97 5.24 3.80
N ALA A 16 12.59 6.04 4.67
CA ALA A 16 13.98 6.45 4.60
C ALA A 16 15.00 5.38 5.04
N GLY A 17 14.54 4.36 5.78
CA GLY A 17 15.39 3.37 6.42
C GLY A 17 16.05 2.37 5.47
N ASP A 18 17.13 1.77 5.96
CA ASP A 18 17.87 0.70 5.30
C ASP A 18 16.98 -0.52 5.00
N GLY A 19 17.43 -1.33 4.04
CA GLY A 19 16.82 -2.60 3.69
C GLY A 19 15.84 -2.50 2.51
N VAL A 20 15.77 -3.59 1.75
CA VAL A 20 14.98 -3.69 0.53
C VAL A 20 13.52 -4.01 0.87
N SER A 21 12.62 -3.23 0.29
CA SER A 21 11.17 -3.32 0.47
C SER A 21 10.49 -3.83 -0.80
N LYS A 22 9.23 -4.28 -0.66
CA LYS A 22 8.42 -4.72 -1.80
C LYS A 22 8.32 -3.68 -2.91
N SER A 23 8.12 -2.40 -2.56
CA SER A 23 8.04 -1.32 -3.56
C SER A 23 9.35 -1.13 -4.31
N GLN A 24 10.50 -1.31 -3.65
CA GLN A 24 11.80 -1.30 -4.32
C GLN A 24 11.96 -2.51 -5.24
N LEU A 25 11.49 -3.70 -4.85
CA LEU A 25 11.51 -4.88 -5.73
C LEU A 25 10.57 -4.74 -6.93
N ASP A 26 9.44 -4.06 -6.79
CA ASP A 26 8.59 -3.71 -7.94
C ASP A 26 9.30 -2.81 -8.95
N MET A 27 10.17 -1.93 -8.48
CA MET A 27 11.00 -1.13 -9.37
C MET A 27 12.06 -1.97 -10.06
N VAL A 28 12.73 -2.87 -9.32
CA VAL A 28 13.69 -3.83 -9.88
C VAL A 28 13.06 -4.71 -10.95
N ALA A 29 11.83 -5.19 -10.71
CA ALA A 29 11.08 -6.00 -11.65
C ALA A 29 10.75 -5.26 -12.96
N LYS A 30 10.56 -3.95 -12.89
CA LYS A 30 10.41 -3.10 -14.09
C LYS A 30 11.79 -2.89 -14.74
N ASN A 31 12.71 -2.30 -14.00
CA ASN A 31 14.10 -2.07 -14.40
C ASN A 31 14.93 -1.59 -13.17
N PRO A 32 16.04 -2.26 -12.81
CA PRO A 32 16.86 -1.90 -11.64
C PRO A 32 17.33 -0.43 -11.62
N VAL A 33 17.57 0.19 -12.79
CA VAL A 33 18.02 1.59 -12.86
C VAL A 33 17.03 2.56 -12.22
N LEU A 34 15.73 2.20 -12.17
CA LEU A 34 14.71 3.03 -11.57
C LEU A 34 14.98 3.30 -10.09
N LEU A 35 15.65 2.38 -9.37
CA LEU A 35 16.05 2.59 -7.98
C LEU A 35 17.12 3.68 -7.82
N GLN A 36 17.97 3.87 -8.83
CA GLN A 36 18.95 4.95 -8.83
C GLN A 36 18.29 6.26 -9.23
N TRP A 37 17.45 6.20 -10.26
CA TRP A 37 16.70 7.37 -10.75
C TRP A 37 15.84 7.99 -9.66
N ILE A 38 15.03 7.22 -8.93
CA ILE A 38 14.07 7.76 -7.95
C ILE A 38 14.74 8.51 -6.79
N LYS A 39 16.00 8.17 -6.46
CA LYS A 39 16.75 8.82 -5.37
C LYS A 39 17.19 10.24 -5.71
N VAL A 40 17.37 10.53 -7.00
CA VAL A 40 17.93 11.81 -7.48
C VAL A 40 16.97 12.58 -8.37
N ALA A 41 15.89 11.94 -8.83
CA ALA A 41 14.88 12.58 -9.67
C ALA A 41 14.21 13.73 -8.91
N PRO A 42 14.00 14.89 -9.56
CA PRO A 42 13.32 16.02 -8.94
C PRO A 42 11.87 15.65 -8.62
N VAL A 43 11.39 16.14 -7.48
CA VAL A 43 10.03 15.91 -7.00
C VAL A 43 9.23 17.20 -7.05
N ASP A 44 8.08 17.16 -7.71
CA ASP A 44 7.11 18.25 -7.69
C ASP A 44 6.29 18.18 -6.39
N THR A 45 6.69 18.97 -5.40
CA THR A 45 6.05 19.00 -4.08
C THR A 45 4.62 19.54 -4.10
N GLU A 46 4.21 20.29 -5.14
CA GLU A 46 2.83 20.76 -5.27
C GLU A 46 1.88 19.62 -5.62
N LYS A 47 2.38 18.59 -6.32
CA LYS A 47 1.60 17.42 -6.73
C LYS A 47 1.54 16.32 -5.66
N LEU A 48 2.34 16.39 -4.60
CA LEU A 48 2.32 15.42 -3.50
C LEU A 48 1.13 15.58 -2.54
N LYS A 49 0.50 16.75 -2.52
CA LYS A 49 -0.51 17.12 -1.51
C LYS A 49 -1.93 16.64 -1.81
N ALA A 50 -2.13 15.82 -2.85
CA ALA A 50 -3.44 15.28 -3.14
C ALA A 50 -3.87 14.33 -2.00
N LEU A 51 -5.08 14.52 -1.48
CA LEU A 51 -5.69 13.60 -0.52
C LEU A 51 -5.78 12.20 -1.14
N ASP A 52 -5.15 11.23 -0.48
CA ASP A 52 -5.39 9.82 -0.76
C ASP A 52 -6.47 9.28 0.19
N MET A 53 -7.68 9.06 -0.37
CA MET A 53 -8.78 8.43 0.35
C MET A 53 -8.43 7.04 0.90
N GLY A 54 -7.49 6.33 0.25
CA GLY A 54 -6.98 5.05 0.73
C GLY A 54 -6.25 5.21 2.07
N THR A 55 -5.32 6.15 2.15
CA THR A 55 -4.57 6.47 3.38
C THR A 55 -5.49 6.91 4.52
N ALA A 56 -6.50 7.74 4.22
CA ALA A 56 -7.48 8.14 5.23
C ALA A 56 -8.28 6.94 5.76
N LEU A 57 -8.71 6.03 4.87
CA LEU A 57 -9.47 4.83 5.24
C LEU A 57 -8.65 3.84 6.06
N HIS A 58 -7.41 3.60 5.63
CA HIS A 58 -6.47 2.75 6.32
C HIS A 58 -6.23 3.26 7.75
N CYS A 59 -5.87 4.54 7.92
CA CYS A 59 -5.70 5.15 9.24
C CYS A 59 -7.00 5.08 10.08
N LYS A 60 -8.16 5.30 9.47
CA LYS A 60 -9.45 5.23 10.18
C LYS A 60 -9.80 3.83 10.68
N LEU A 61 -9.36 2.78 9.98
CA LEU A 61 -9.60 1.39 10.33
C LEU A 61 -8.58 0.85 11.35
N LEU A 62 -7.31 1.22 11.20
CA LEU A 62 -6.19 0.59 11.89
C LEU A 62 -5.61 1.45 13.01
N GLU A 63 -5.67 2.76 12.88
CA GLU A 63 -5.12 3.72 13.84
C GLU A 63 -6.15 4.84 14.15
N PRO A 64 -7.35 4.50 14.67
CA PRO A 64 -8.44 5.46 14.84
C PRO A 64 -8.07 6.66 15.73
N ASP A 65 -7.17 6.47 16.69
CA ASP A 65 -6.66 7.53 17.58
C ASP A 65 -5.71 8.50 16.86
N GLU A 66 -5.02 8.03 15.82
CA GLU A 66 -4.14 8.85 14.97
C GLU A 66 -4.91 9.64 13.92
N PHE A 67 -6.13 9.20 13.56
CA PHE A 67 -6.91 9.83 12.51
C PHE A 67 -7.11 11.34 12.74
N SER A 68 -7.50 11.74 13.95
CA SER A 68 -7.69 13.15 14.32
C SER A 68 -6.40 13.98 14.34
N LYS A 69 -5.24 13.32 14.43
CA LYS A 69 -3.92 13.97 14.39
C LYS A 69 -3.48 14.23 12.96
N ARG A 70 -3.92 13.41 11.99
CA ARG A 70 -3.51 13.48 10.58
C ARG A 70 -4.55 14.14 9.66
N PHE A 71 -5.84 14.02 9.99
CA PHE A 71 -6.94 14.45 9.13
C PHE A 71 -7.90 15.41 9.83
N ILE A 72 -8.48 16.33 9.05
CA ILE A 72 -9.57 17.22 9.45
C ILE A 72 -10.73 17.01 8.48
N ILE A 73 -11.94 16.76 8.99
CA ILE A 73 -13.15 16.76 8.15
C ILE A 73 -13.78 18.15 8.23
N ALA A 74 -13.80 18.85 7.10
CA ALA A 74 -14.41 20.15 6.98
C ALA A 74 -15.93 20.08 7.14
N PRO A 75 -16.57 21.11 7.72
CA PRO A 75 -18.02 21.20 7.72
C PRO A 75 -18.56 21.39 6.29
N GLU A 76 -19.86 21.23 6.12
CA GLU A 76 -20.51 21.50 4.83
C GLU A 76 -20.58 23.01 4.58
N PHE A 77 -20.04 23.45 3.43
CA PHE A 77 -20.08 24.84 2.99
C PHE A 77 -21.04 25.01 1.80
N ASN A 78 -21.87 26.05 1.84
CA ASN A 78 -22.71 26.40 0.70
C ASN A 78 -21.90 27.13 -0.39
N ARG A 79 -21.23 26.35 -1.23
CA ARG A 79 -20.40 26.82 -2.36
C ARG A 79 -21.17 27.61 -3.44
N ARG A 80 -22.51 27.69 -3.38
CA ARG A 80 -23.32 28.50 -4.30
C ARG A 80 -23.37 29.97 -3.91
N THR A 81 -23.02 30.30 -2.67
CA THR A 81 -23.04 31.67 -2.14
C THR A 81 -21.63 32.22 -1.99
N THR A 82 -21.46 33.53 -2.15
CA THR A 82 -20.17 34.20 -1.91
C THR A 82 -19.71 33.97 -0.46
N ALA A 83 -20.60 34.17 0.51
CA ALA A 83 -20.30 33.94 1.92
C ALA A 83 -19.85 32.50 2.23
N GLY A 84 -20.45 31.50 1.59
CA GLY A 84 -20.04 30.09 1.77
C GLY A 84 -18.67 29.78 1.18
N LYS A 85 -18.31 30.38 0.03
CA LYS A 85 -16.97 30.27 -0.55
C LYS A 85 -15.91 30.97 0.31
N GLU A 86 -16.25 32.14 0.86
CA GLU A 86 -15.38 32.89 1.77
C GLU A 86 -15.16 32.13 3.08
N ALA A 87 -16.21 31.51 3.63
CA ALA A 87 -16.11 30.67 4.82
C ALA A 87 -15.24 29.42 4.58
N GLU A 88 -15.40 28.75 3.43
CA GLU A 88 -14.55 27.61 3.05
C GLU A 88 -13.09 28.04 2.92
N ALA A 89 -12.82 29.16 2.23
CA ALA A 89 -11.45 29.67 2.07
C ALA A 89 -10.82 30.07 3.43
N ALA A 90 -11.59 30.71 4.31
CA ALA A 90 -11.14 31.04 5.66
C ALA A 90 -10.82 29.77 6.47
N PHE A 91 -11.68 28.75 6.41
CA PHE A 91 -11.46 27.48 7.08
C PHE A 91 -10.20 26.76 6.57
N LEU A 92 -10.00 26.70 5.25
CA LEU A 92 -8.83 26.08 4.66
C LEU A 92 -7.55 26.80 5.08
N LYS A 93 -7.56 28.14 5.07
CA LYS A 93 -6.45 28.97 5.56
C LYS A 93 -6.16 28.74 7.04
N ASP A 94 -7.20 28.63 7.86
CA ASP A 94 -7.06 28.28 9.27
C ASP A 94 -6.54 26.85 9.47
N CYS A 95 -6.72 25.94 8.50
CA CYS A 95 -6.16 24.60 8.60
C CYS A 95 -4.68 24.51 8.14
N GLU A 96 -4.19 25.45 7.34
CA GLU A 96 -2.82 25.40 6.76
C GLU A 96 -1.73 25.25 7.84
N HIS A 97 -1.88 25.95 8.96
CA HIS A 97 -0.89 25.91 10.05
C HIS A 97 -0.88 24.59 10.84
N THR A 98 -1.88 23.73 10.64
CA THR A 98 -2.00 22.46 11.36
C THR A 98 -1.13 21.35 10.76
N GLY A 99 -0.74 21.47 9.50
CA GLY A 99 -0.05 20.42 8.74
C GLY A 99 -0.91 19.17 8.46
N LYS A 100 -2.21 19.19 8.81
CA LYS A 100 -3.13 18.07 8.62
C LYS A 100 -3.75 18.10 7.22
N THR A 101 -4.13 16.92 6.72
CA THR A 101 -4.87 16.82 5.47
C THR A 101 -6.35 17.15 5.71
N VAL A 102 -6.86 18.17 5.02
CA VAL A 102 -8.28 18.52 5.08
C VAL A 102 -9.06 17.70 4.06
N MET A 103 -10.12 17.05 4.53
CA MET A 103 -11.13 16.36 3.73
C MET A 103 -12.40 17.20 3.71
N ASP A 104 -13.10 17.27 2.59
CA ASP A 104 -14.41 17.90 2.55
C ASP A 104 -15.50 17.05 3.23
N ALA A 105 -16.67 17.65 3.46
CA ALA A 105 -17.78 16.98 4.13
C ALA A 105 -18.26 15.71 3.40
N GLU A 106 -18.22 15.69 2.06
CA GLU A 106 -18.65 14.54 1.27
C GLU A 106 -17.63 13.39 1.38
N GLN A 107 -16.34 13.71 1.29
CA GLN A 107 -15.24 12.78 1.52
C GLN A 107 -15.29 12.19 2.92
N GLY A 108 -15.53 13.00 3.96
CA GLY A 108 -15.70 12.54 5.33
C GLY A 108 -16.91 11.60 5.50
N ARG A 109 -18.05 11.94 4.90
CA ARG A 109 -19.25 11.08 4.90
C ARG A 109 -18.98 9.74 4.22
N LYS A 110 -18.32 9.77 3.06
CA LYS A 110 -17.94 8.58 2.27
C LYS A 110 -16.99 7.68 3.06
N LEU A 111 -15.96 8.26 3.65
CA LEU A 111 -14.99 7.56 4.50
C LEU A 111 -15.68 6.81 5.64
N GLN A 112 -16.59 7.49 6.34
CA GLN A 112 -17.33 6.90 7.46
C GLN A 112 -18.19 5.71 7.01
N LEU A 113 -18.92 5.84 5.89
CA LEU A 113 -19.73 4.76 5.34
C LEU A 113 -18.89 3.56 4.87
N MET A 114 -17.71 3.80 4.29
CA MET A 114 -16.79 2.72 3.92
C MET A 114 -16.28 1.99 5.17
N ARG A 115 -15.84 2.72 6.20
CA ARG A 115 -15.44 2.14 7.49
C ARG A 115 -16.57 1.31 8.10
N ASP A 116 -17.78 1.84 8.13
CA ASP A 116 -18.93 1.16 8.74
C ASP A 116 -19.33 -0.08 7.93
N SER A 117 -19.17 -0.05 6.60
CA SER A 117 -19.35 -1.23 5.75
C SER A 117 -18.32 -2.32 6.07
N VAL A 118 -17.06 -1.94 6.31
CA VAL A 118 -16.01 -2.88 6.74
C VAL A 118 -16.35 -3.53 8.08
N MET A 119 -16.75 -2.73 9.07
CA MET A 119 -17.13 -3.24 10.39
C MET A 119 -18.44 -4.03 10.39
N ALA A 120 -19.26 -3.92 9.35
CA ALA A 120 -20.45 -4.75 9.18
C ALA A 120 -20.12 -6.15 8.61
N HIS A 121 -18.96 -6.34 7.98
CA HIS A 121 -18.56 -7.63 7.44
C HIS A 121 -17.95 -8.51 8.55
N PRO A 122 -18.49 -9.71 8.84
CA PRO A 122 -18.09 -10.49 10.02
C PRO A 122 -16.60 -10.82 10.10
N ALA A 123 -16.00 -11.34 9.02
CA ALA A 123 -14.58 -11.70 9.02
C ALA A 123 -13.66 -10.48 9.15
N ALA A 124 -13.90 -9.44 8.34
CA ALA A 124 -13.15 -8.17 8.39
C ALA A 124 -13.22 -7.52 9.77
N ARG A 125 -14.40 -7.45 10.37
CA ARG A 125 -14.59 -6.94 11.73
C ARG A 125 -13.76 -7.73 12.74
N TRP A 126 -13.87 -9.05 12.73
CA TRP A 126 -13.11 -9.90 13.65
C TRP A 126 -11.59 -9.69 13.49
N MET A 127 -11.10 -9.64 12.26
CA MET A 127 -9.69 -9.39 11.96
C MET A 127 -9.19 -8.02 12.47
N LEU A 128 -10.04 -6.99 12.46
CA LEU A 128 -9.70 -5.65 12.94
C LEU A 128 -9.83 -5.51 14.48
N GLU A 129 -10.76 -6.23 15.10
CA GLU A 129 -11.01 -6.18 16.55
C GLU A 129 -10.14 -7.15 17.37
N ALA A 130 -9.69 -8.26 16.78
CA ALA A 130 -8.83 -9.23 17.46
C ALA A 130 -7.47 -8.64 17.86
N ASP A 131 -6.91 -9.06 18.98
CA ASP A 131 -5.64 -8.52 19.49
C ASP A 131 -4.50 -8.68 18.45
N GLY A 132 -3.78 -7.59 18.23
CA GLY A 132 -2.79 -7.47 17.18
C GLY A 132 -2.16 -6.10 17.12
N HIS A 133 -1.19 -5.96 16.23
CA HIS A 133 -0.40 -4.74 16.07
C HIS A 133 -0.61 -4.18 14.66
N CYS A 134 -0.83 -2.87 14.56
CA CYS A 134 -0.87 -2.15 13.29
C CYS A 134 0.49 -1.56 12.95
N GLU A 135 0.75 -1.35 11.66
CA GLU A 135 1.88 -0.55 11.14
C GLU A 135 3.27 -0.91 11.70
N SER A 136 3.42 -2.16 12.16
CA SER A 136 4.67 -2.64 12.74
C SER A 136 5.64 -3.03 11.63
N SER A 137 6.88 -2.58 11.71
CA SER A 137 7.89 -2.85 10.70
C SER A 137 8.66 -4.12 11.02
N PHE A 138 8.73 -5.04 10.07
CA PHE A 138 9.55 -6.22 10.15
C PHE A 138 10.84 -5.99 9.38
N TYR A 139 11.96 -6.42 9.97
CA TYR A 139 13.26 -6.46 9.33
C TYR A 139 13.82 -7.86 9.46
N TRP A 140 14.42 -8.38 8.39
CA TRP A 140 15.09 -9.67 8.41
C TRP A 140 16.27 -9.68 7.45
N THR A 141 17.25 -10.53 7.70
CA THR A 141 18.32 -10.77 6.73
C THR A 141 17.92 -11.97 5.88
N ASP A 142 17.85 -11.77 4.58
CA ASP A 142 17.58 -12.87 3.64
C ASP A 142 18.71 -13.91 3.72
N PRO A 143 18.43 -15.18 4.01
CA PRO A 143 19.48 -16.18 4.22
C PRO A 143 20.28 -16.51 2.96
N GLU A 144 19.70 -16.35 1.76
CA GLU A 144 20.39 -16.67 0.50
C GLU A 144 21.29 -15.52 0.01
N THR A 145 20.80 -14.29 0.03
CA THR A 145 21.53 -13.12 -0.51
C THR A 145 22.28 -12.32 0.56
N GLY A 146 21.93 -12.50 1.83
CA GLY A 146 22.43 -11.67 2.93
C GLY A 146 21.88 -10.24 2.94
N GLU A 147 20.93 -9.91 2.06
CA GLU A 147 20.32 -8.58 2.02
C GLU A 147 19.42 -8.35 3.25
N LEU A 148 19.50 -7.15 3.82
CA LEU A 148 18.50 -6.71 4.79
C LEU A 148 17.20 -6.44 4.03
N CYS A 149 16.14 -7.15 4.35
CA CYS A 149 14.79 -6.96 3.82
C CYS A 149 13.90 -6.29 4.87
N ARG A 150 12.84 -5.62 4.40
CA ARG A 150 11.82 -5.02 5.26
C ARG A 150 10.43 -5.05 4.68
N CYS A 151 9.45 -5.16 5.55
CA CYS A 151 8.05 -4.95 5.24
C CYS A 151 7.34 -4.27 6.41
N ARG A 152 6.14 -3.75 6.14
CA ARG A 152 5.24 -3.19 7.15
C ARG A 152 3.83 -3.68 6.82
N PRO A 153 3.39 -4.80 7.40
CA PRO A 153 2.00 -5.19 7.31
C PRO A 153 1.11 -4.13 7.94
N ASP A 154 -0.05 -3.90 7.32
CA ASP A 154 -1.09 -3.00 7.86
C ASP A 154 -1.52 -3.46 9.26
N ARG A 155 -1.70 -4.78 9.43
CA ARG A 155 -1.92 -5.42 10.72
C ARG A 155 -1.39 -6.85 10.74
N TYR A 156 -0.92 -7.29 11.90
CA TYR A 156 -0.77 -8.70 12.21
C TYR A 156 -1.38 -9.03 13.58
N LEU A 157 -1.87 -10.25 13.77
CA LEU A 157 -2.51 -10.66 15.02
C LEU A 157 -1.50 -11.28 16.00
N SER A 158 -1.73 -11.10 17.29
CA SER A 158 -0.83 -11.61 18.34
C SER A 158 -1.05 -13.10 18.63
N ASP A 159 -2.31 -13.54 18.62
CA ASP A 159 -2.70 -14.91 18.99
C ASP A 159 -2.96 -15.83 17.79
N HIS A 160 -2.87 -15.28 16.58
CA HIS A 160 -3.01 -16.01 15.33
C HIS A 160 -1.93 -15.56 14.36
N PRO A 161 -1.27 -16.46 13.61
CA PRO A 161 -0.25 -16.08 12.64
C PRO A 161 -0.96 -15.52 11.39
N TYR A 162 -1.63 -14.38 11.50
CA TYR A 162 -2.38 -13.74 10.41
C TYR A 162 -1.81 -12.36 10.13
N ILE A 163 -1.63 -12.08 8.84
CA ILE A 163 -1.35 -10.76 8.30
C ILE A 163 -2.60 -10.28 7.56
N ILE A 164 -2.98 -9.03 7.79
CA ILE A 164 -4.10 -8.39 7.14
C ILE A 164 -3.57 -7.16 6.42
N ASP A 165 -4.00 -6.99 5.17
CA ASP A 165 -3.67 -5.88 4.31
C ASP A 165 -4.96 -5.25 3.75
N VAL A 166 -5.18 -3.98 4.02
CA VAL A 166 -6.40 -3.24 3.72
C VAL A 166 -6.26 -2.55 2.36
N LYS A 167 -7.15 -2.91 1.43
CA LYS A 167 -7.16 -2.34 0.08
C LYS A 167 -8.46 -1.59 -0.19
N LYS A 168 -8.34 -0.27 -0.39
CA LYS A 168 -9.39 0.52 -1.03
C LYS A 168 -9.34 0.26 -2.54
N VAL A 169 -10.43 -0.23 -3.11
CA VAL A 169 -10.52 -0.57 -4.54
C VAL A 169 -11.53 0.33 -5.25
N ALA A 170 -11.25 0.73 -6.49
CA ALA A 170 -12.21 1.54 -7.26
C ALA A 170 -13.53 0.79 -7.48
N ASP A 171 -13.43 -0.49 -7.82
CA ASP A 171 -14.52 -1.41 -8.10
C ASP A 171 -14.09 -2.80 -7.63
N MET A 172 -15.00 -3.53 -6.99
CA MET A 172 -14.69 -4.87 -6.45
C MET A 172 -14.34 -5.86 -7.58
N ASP A 173 -14.98 -5.75 -8.75
CA ASP A 173 -14.73 -6.63 -9.90
C ASP A 173 -13.38 -6.37 -10.58
N ARG A 174 -12.68 -5.30 -10.18
CA ARG A 174 -11.30 -5.02 -10.62
C ARG A 174 -10.25 -5.59 -9.69
N PHE A 175 -10.61 -5.96 -8.46
CA PHE A 175 -9.62 -6.41 -7.48
C PHE A 175 -8.80 -7.62 -7.93
N PRO A 176 -9.36 -8.65 -8.61
CA PRO A 176 -8.54 -9.75 -9.14
C PRO A 176 -7.47 -9.28 -10.14
N ARG A 177 -7.76 -8.27 -10.98
CA ARG A 177 -6.76 -7.68 -11.89
C ARG A 177 -5.67 -6.93 -11.13
N HIS A 178 -6.06 -6.24 -10.06
CA HIS A 178 -5.12 -5.52 -9.19
C HIS A 178 -4.09 -6.45 -8.52
N ILE A 179 -4.43 -7.72 -8.26
CA ILE A 179 -3.48 -8.71 -7.74
C ILE A 179 -2.24 -8.84 -8.64
N ASP A 180 -2.45 -8.85 -9.96
CA ASP A 180 -1.38 -8.91 -10.96
C ASP A 180 -0.76 -7.53 -11.22
N GLU A 181 -1.60 -6.53 -11.55
CA GLU A 181 -1.16 -5.17 -11.93
C GLU A 181 -0.29 -4.50 -10.86
N PHE A 182 -0.63 -4.68 -9.58
CA PHE A 182 0.13 -4.15 -8.45
C PHE A 182 0.99 -5.20 -7.76
N ARG A 183 1.08 -6.41 -8.32
CA ARG A 183 1.92 -7.50 -7.81
C ARG A 183 1.65 -7.81 -6.34
N TYR A 184 0.39 -7.88 -5.94
CA TYR A 184 0.02 -8.17 -4.55
C TYR A 184 0.37 -9.61 -4.15
N HIS A 185 0.44 -10.54 -5.10
CA HIS A 185 0.97 -11.89 -4.87
C HIS A 185 2.47 -11.89 -4.45
N VAL A 186 3.28 -10.97 -4.99
CA VAL A 186 4.67 -10.75 -4.55
C VAL A 186 4.72 -10.10 -3.17
N GLN A 187 3.77 -9.21 -2.88
CA GLN A 187 3.63 -8.62 -1.54
C GLN A 187 3.31 -9.68 -0.49
N ASP A 188 2.29 -10.49 -0.74
CA ASP A 188 1.89 -11.62 0.10
C ASP A 188 3.11 -12.49 0.40
N ALA A 189 3.78 -13.01 -0.63
CA ALA A 189 4.94 -13.88 -0.47
C ALA A 189 6.08 -13.26 0.36
N MET A 190 6.47 -12.01 0.06
CA MET A 190 7.53 -11.33 0.81
C MET A 190 7.13 -11.09 2.27
N TYR A 191 5.86 -10.81 2.56
CA TYR A 191 5.39 -10.52 3.90
C TYR A 191 5.27 -11.81 4.72
N ARG A 192 4.81 -12.91 4.11
CA ARG A 192 4.82 -14.24 4.74
C ARG A 192 6.24 -14.69 5.08
N ASP A 193 7.19 -14.51 4.17
CA ASP A 193 8.60 -14.84 4.41
C ASP A 193 9.18 -13.96 5.54
N GLY A 194 8.99 -12.64 5.46
CA GLY A 194 9.42 -11.71 6.51
C GLY A 194 8.86 -12.07 7.89
N PHE A 195 7.57 -12.41 7.99
CA PHE A 195 6.95 -12.88 9.24
C PHE A 195 7.59 -14.18 9.72
N GLN A 196 7.73 -15.18 8.86
CA GLN A 196 8.37 -16.46 9.17
C GLN A 196 9.80 -16.30 9.68
N GLN A 197 10.57 -15.36 9.11
CA GLN A 197 11.95 -15.09 9.55
C GLN A 197 12.02 -14.42 10.93
N VAL A 198 11.03 -13.61 11.31
CA VAL A 198 11.04 -12.87 12.59
C VAL A 198 10.28 -13.57 13.72
N THR A 199 9.27 -14.39 13.41
CA THR A 199 8.44 -15.09 14.40
C THR A 199 8.69 -16.59 14.47
N GLY A 200 9.15 -17.21 13.37
CA GLY A 200 9.26 -18.65 13.25
C GLY A 200 7.96 -19.35 12.82
N GLU A 201 6.89 -18.62 12.51
CA GLU A 201 5.59 -19.17 12.10
C GLU A 201 5.22 -18.80 10.66
N THR A 202 4.47 -19.66 9.97
CA THR A 202 3.96 -19.37 8.63
C THR A 202 2.59 -18.72 8.74
N PRO A 203 2.42 -17.46 8.29
CA PRO A 203 1.15 -16.79 8.46
C PRO A 203 0.17 -17.06 7.31
N GLY A 204 -1.12 -16.94 7.62
CA GLY A 204 -2.16 -16.63 6.62
C GLY A 204 -2.09 -15.15 6.23
N PHE A 205 -2.34 -14.83 4.96
CA PHE A 205 -2.32 -13.46 4.46
C PHE A 205 -3.67 -13.12 3.83
N PHE A 206 -4.31 -12.08 4.36
CA PHE A 206 -5.67 -11.70 3.97
C PHE A 206 -5.73 -10.29 3.44
N PHE A 207 -6.24 -10.14 2.22
CA PHE A 207 -6.61 -8.85 1.66
C PHE A 207 -8.02 -8.48 2.10
N LEU A 208 -8.15 -7.44 2.92
CA LEU A 208 -9.42 -6.82 3.26
C LEU A 208 -9.70 -5.72 2.22
N ALA A 209 -10.49 -6.06 1.20
CA ALA A 209 -10.85 -5.15 0.13
C ALA A 209 -12.18 -4.45 0.42
N VAL A 210 -12.21 -3.12 0.25
CA VAL A 210 -13.42 -2.30 0.32
C VAL A 210 -13.54 -1.42 -0.90
N SER A 211 -14.69 -1.50 -1.58
CA SER A 211 -14.93 -0.74 -2.79
C SER A 211 -15.32 0.69 -2.51
N GLU A 212 -14.83 1.60 -3.35
CA GLU A 212 -15.23 2.99 -3.41
C GLU A 212 -16.53 3.21 -4.21
N THR A 213 -16.92 2.24 -5.03
CA THR A 213 -18.16 2.27 -5.81
C THR A 213 -19.30 1.66 -4.99
N ILE A 214 -20.46 2.33 -5.02
CA ILE A 214 -21.65 1.86 -4.30
C ILE A 214 -22.32 0.73 -5.09
N ASP A 215 -22.72 -0.33 -4.39
CA ASP A 215 -23.66 -1.34 -4.86
C ASP A 215 -24.83 -1.44 -3.89
N CYS A 216 -26.05 -1.30 -4.41
CA CYS A 216 -27.30 -1.35 -3.64
C CYS A 216 -27.28 -0.50 -2.35
N GLY A 217 -26.72 0.71 -2.44
CA GLY A 217 -26.64 1.68 -1.34
C GLY A 217 -25.56 1.39 -0.28
N ARG A 218 -24.65 0.45 -0.53
CA ARG A 218 -23.56 0.09 0.38
C ARG A 218 -22.22 0.13 -0.34
N TYR A 219 -21.13 0.18 0.42
CA TYR A 219 -19.78 -0.03 -0.10
C TYR A 219 -19.42 -1.51 0.07
N PRO A 220 -19.31 -2.31 -1.02
CA PRO A 220 -18.97 -3.72 -0.93
C PRO A 220 -17.65 -3.97 -0.21
N VAL A 221 -17.64 -5.00 0.64
CA VAL A 221 -16.46 -5.47 1.38
C VAL A 221 -16.28 -6.96 1.12
N ARG A 222 -15.04 -7.36 0.89
CA ARG A 222 -14.62 -8.74 0.68
C ARG A 222 -13.30 -8.98 1.39
N VAL A 223 -13.13 -10.19 1.91
CA VAL A 223 -11.86 -10.67 2.44
C VAL A 223 -11.37 -11.79 1.54
N TYR A 224 -10.15 -11.67 1.04
CA TYR A 224 -9.54 -12.63 0.11
C TYR A 224 -8.26 -13.20 0.69
N GLU A 225 -8.00 -14.47 0.38
CA GLU A 225 -6.70 -15.10 0.49
C GLU A 225 -6.32 -15.59 -0.91
N LEU A 226 -5.04 -15.52 -1.27
CA LEU A 226 -4.56 -16.08 -2.53
C LEU A 226 -4.51 -17.60 -2.45
N ASP A 227 -4.76 -18.26 -3.57
CA ASP A 227 -4.52 -19.70 -3.65
C ASP A 227 -3.02 -20.02 -3.60
N ALA A 228 -2.70 -21.28 -3.30
CA ALA A 228 -1.31 -21.70 -3.16
C ALA A 228 -0.48 -21.49 -4.43
N ALA A 229 -1.08 -21.60 -5.62
CA ALA A 229 -0.34 -21.46 -6.88
C ALA A 229 0.08 -20.00 -7.11
N ASP A 230 -0.81 -19.04 -6.81
CA ASP A 230 -0.49 -17.62 -6.89
C ASP A 230 0.50 -17.18 -5.80
N VAL A 231 0.44 -17.77 -4.60
CA VAL A 231 1.44 -17.55 -3.55
C VAL A 231 2.82 -18.06 -3.99
N ASP A 232 2.89 -19.27 -4.55
CA ASP A 232 4.14 -19.87 -5.04
C ASP A 232 4.76 -19.03 -6.17
N GLU A 233 3.94 -18.54 -7.10
CA GLU A 233 4.41 -17.64 -8.17
C GLU A 233 4.89 -16.29 -7.62
N GLY A 234 4.17 -15.74 -6.63
CA GLY A 234 4.60 -14.57 -5.87
C GLY A 234 5.97 -14.74 -5.24
N HIS A 235 6.21 -15.89 -4.59
CA HIS A 235 7.49 -16.23 -3.99
C HIS A 235 8.60 -16.36 -5.06
N ARG A 236 8.32 -17.04 -6.18
CA ARG A 236 9.27 -17.18 -7.29
C ARG A 236 9.71 -15.82 -7.85
N LEU A 237 8.76 -14.90 -8.04
CA LEU A 237 9.03 -13.54 -8.52
C LEU A 237 9.76 -12.68 -7.48
N TYR A 238 9.36 -12.78 -6.20
CA TYR A 238 10.06 -12.15 -5.08
C TYR A 238 11.55 -12.57 -5.04
N ARG A 239 11.84 -13.88 -5.07
CA ARG A 239 13.21 -14.41 -5.11
C ARG A 239 13.99 -13.91 -6.32
N ARG A 240 13.38 -13.90 -7.51
CA ARG A 240 14.01 -13.39 -8.73
C ARG A 240 14.44 -11.93 -8.55
N ASP A 241 13.52 -11.08 -8.10
CA ASP A 241 13.77 -9.65 -7.99
C ASP A 241 14.80 -9.33 -6.90
N LEU A 242 14.74 -10.03 -5.76
CA LEU A 242 15.73 -9.88 -4.69
C LEU A 242 17.13 -10.32 -5.13
N ASN A 243 17.23 -11.42 -5.87
CA ASN A 243 18.51 -11.85 -6.46
C ASN A 243 19.03 -10.84 -7.48
N THR A 244 18.17 -10.29 -8.34
CA THR A 244 18.57 -9.21 -9.27
C THR A 244 19.05 -7.97 -8.51
N TYR A 245 18.32 -7.55 -7.47
CA TYR A 245 18.74 -6.45 -6.60
C TYR A 245 20.12 -6.71 -5.98
N HIS A 246 20.33 -7.89 -5.41
CA HIS A 246 21.60 -8.29 -4.81
C HIS A 246 22.74 -8.22 -5.82
N GLN A 247 22.56 -8.79 -7.02
CA GLN A 247 23.56 -8.75 -8.09
C GLN A 247 23.91 -7.31 -8.48
N CYS A 248 22.91 -6.46 -8.74
CA CYS A 248 23.14 -5.05 -9.05
C CYS A 248 23.89 -4.32 -7.92
N ARG A 249 23.60 -4.64 -6.65
CA ARG A 249 24.25 -4.02 -5.50
C ARG A 249 25.73 -4.43 -5.39
N ILE A 250 26.07 -5.69 -5.63
CA ILE A 250 27.45 -6.17 -5.49
C ILE A 250 28.34 -5.81 -6.70
N THR A 251 27.77 -5.66 -7.89
CA THR A 251 28.52 -5.28 -9.10
C THR A 251 28.51 -3.78 -9.36
N ASP A 252 27.60 -3.04 -8.72
CA ASP A 252 27.24 -1.65 -9.05
C ASP A 252 26.74 -1.46 -10.50
N GLU A 253 26.25 -2.53 -11.12
CA GLU A 253 25.67 -2.51 -12.47
C GLU A 253 24.14 -2.49 -12.40
N TRP A 254 23.55 -1.30 -12.54
CA TRP A 254 22.10 -1.09 -12.47
C TRP A 254 21.41 -0.98 -13.84
N GLY A 255 22.18 -1.03 -14.93
CA GLY A 255 21.68 -0.82 -16.29
C GLY A 255 21.47 0.66 -16.62
N GLY A 256 20.50 0.96 -17.49
CA GLY A 256 20.15 2.36 -17.84
C GLY A 256 19.57 2.59 -19.23
N VAL A 257 19.55 1.56 -20.08
CA VAL A 257 18.93 1.65 -21.42
C VAL A 257 18.01 0.45 -21.64
N GLU A 258 16.76 0.73 -22.00
CA GLU A 258 15.75 -0.29 -22.29
C GLU A 258 15.59 -0.50 -23.78
N LYS A 259 15.47 -1.77 -24.18
CA LYS A 259 15.09 -2.12 -25.55
C LYS A 259 13.57 -2.10 -25.65
N ILE A 260 13.02 -1.05 -26.25
CA ILE A 260 11.59 -1.01 -26.59
C ILE A 260 11.34 -1.75 -27.91
N GLN A 261 10.22 -2.47 -27.96
CA GLN A 261 9.78 -3.21 -29.13
C GLN A 261 8.49 -2.61 -29.68
N ARG A 262 8.36 -2.52 -31.01
CA ARG A 262 7.08 -2.20 -31.65
C ARG A 262 6.01 -3.21 -31.18
N PRO A 263 4.78 -2.76 -30.86
CA PRO A 263 3.70 -3.65 -30.46
C PRO A 263 3.45 -4.78 -31.48
N ALA A 264 3.03 -5.95 -30.99
CA ALA A 264 2.83 -7.13 -31.83
C ALA A 264 1.83 -6.90 -32.98
N TRP A 265 0.76 -6.12 -32.75
CA TRP A 265 -0.22 -5.79 -33.78
C TRP A 265 0.39 -4.97 -34.93
N ALA A 266 1.33 -4.06 -34.63
CA ALA A 266 1.98 -3.22 -35.64
C ALA A 266 2.95 -4.04 -36.50
N ARG A 267 3.68 -4.97 -35.88
CA ARG A 267 4.56 -5.91 -36.60
C ARG A 267 3.79 -6.87 -37.50
N LYS A 268 2.59 -7.28 -37.08
CA LYS A 268 1.71 -8.14 -37.88
C LYS A 268 1.19 -7.42 -39.13
N GLN A 269 0.86 -6.13 -39.05
CA GLN A 269 0.38 -5.37 -40.22
C GLN A 269 1.42 -5.34 -41.36
N ASP A 270 2.70 -5.23 -41.04
CA ASP A 270 3.77 -5.23 -42.05
C ASP A 270 3.90 -6.58 -42.78
N GLN A 271 3.42 -7.68 -42.20
CA GLN A 271 3.44 -9.01 -42.85
C GLN A 271 2.35 -9.17 -43.91
N TYR A 272 1.40 -8.25 -43.95
CA TYR A 272 0.28 -8.23 -44.89
C TYR A 272 0.33 -7.02 -45.85
N ALA A 273 1.43 -6.25 -45.83
CA ALA A 273 1.72 -5.15 -46.74
C ALA A 273 2.71 -5.63 -47.83
#